data_AF-A0A1M3KH63-F1
#
_entry.id   AF-A0A1M3KH63-F1
#
_cell.length_a   1.000
_cell.length_b   1.000
_cell.length_c   1.000
_cell.angle_alpha   90.00
_cell.angle_beta   90.00
_cell.angle_gamma   90.00
#
_symmetry.space_group_name_H-M   'P 1'
#
loop_
_entity.id
_entity.type
_entity.pdbx_description
1 polymer ?
#
loop_
_entity_poly.entity_id
_entity_poly.type
_entity_poly.pdbx_seq_one_letter_code
_entity_poly.pdbx_strand_id
1 'polypeptide(L)'
;MAKNIGAILPGDLIEATSSLAENIVQSEVFLRFKQSNKSLQFDAEAMALLSEFSELQSKLRSTQLNNSISEKDIQRLRNVQGEILTNDSIQEKELAEENAVAFVREINQEISGLLGFDFATFARRSSGCC
;
A
#
# COMPACT_ATOMS: atom_id res chain seq x y z
N MET A 1 28.64 -4.85 -0.30
CA MET A 1 29.19 -3.83 -1.21
C MET A 1 28.08 -3.35 -2.12
N ALA A 2 27.50 -2.19 -1.83
CA ALA A 2 26.48 -1.57 -2.69
C ALA A 2 27.17 -1.07 -3.97
N LYS A 3 26.74 -1.57 -5.13
CA LYS A 3 27.26 -1.13 -6.42
C LYS A 3 26.86 0.33 -6.57
N ASN A 4 27.85 1.21 -6.71
CA ASN A 4 27.68 2.65 -6.86
C ASN A 4 26.95 2.95 -8.18
N ILE A 5 25.62 3.07 -8.15
CA ILE A 5 24.79 3.33 -9.34
C ILE A 5 24.97 4.78 -9.85
N GLY A 6 25.59 5.65 -9.04
CA GLY A 6 25.86 7.05 -9.40
C GLY A 6 26.86 7.24 -10.55
N ALA A 7 27.54 6.19 -11.01
CA ALA A 7 28.57 6.29 -12.06
C ALA A 7 28.08 5.98 -13.49
N ILE A 8 26.78 5.68 -13.72
CA ILE A 8 26.30 5.15 -15.02
C ILE A 8 25.14 5.97 -15.63
N LEU A 9 24.49 6.86 -14.89
CA LEU A 9 23.35 7.64 -15.39
C LEU A 9 23.76 9.09 -15.74
N PRO A 10 23.33 9.65 -16.87
CA PRO A 10 23.54 11.07 -17.19
C PRO A 10 23.00 11.97 -16.08
N GLY A 11 23.71 13.05 -15.74
CA GLY A 11 23.31 13.99 -14.69
C GLY A 11 21.89 14.53 -14.87
N ASP A 12 21.56 14.94 -16.08
CA ASP A 12 20.24 15.47 -16.45
C ASP A 12 19.11 14.45 -16.21
N LEU A 13 19.39 13.15 -16.37
CA LEU A 13 18.43 12.09 -16.09
C LEU A 13 18.20 11.91 -14.59
N ILE A 14 19.25 12.05 -13.78
CA ILE A 14 19.15 12.02 -12.31
C ILE A 14 18.33 13.22 -11.82
N GLU A 15 18.58 14.41 -12.37
CA GLU A 15 17.83 15.62 -12.03
C GLU A 15 16.35 15.50 -12.42
N ALA A 16 16.06 15.06 -13.65
CA ALA A 16 14.68 14.88 -14.13
C ALA A 16 13.90 13.85 -13.31
N THR A 17 14.53 12.71 -12.98
CA THR A 17 13.89 11.66 -12.16
C THR A 17 13.67 12.09 -10.71
N SER A 18 14.60 12.87 -10.15
CA SER A 18 14.46 13.45 -8.80
C SER A 18 13.33 14.47 -8.77
N SER A 19 13.28 15.37 -9.76
CA SER A 19 12.21 16.37 -9.88
C SER A 19 10.84 15.70 -10.06
N LEU A 20 10.74 14.65 -10.89
CA LEU A 20 9.51 13.88 -11.04
C LEU A 20 9.07 13.26 -9.70
N ALA A 21 10.00 12.63 -8.97
CA ALA A 21 9.68 12.03 -7.67
C ALA A 21 9.20 13.07 -6.65
N GLU A 22 9.84 14.24 -6.60
CA GLU A 22 9.42 15.35 -5.72
C GLU A 22 8.00 15.83 -6.06
N ASN A 23 7.71 16.04 -7.35
CA ASN A 23 6.38 16.44 -7.81
C ASN A 23 5.31 15.39 -7.49
N ILE A 24 5.62 14.09 -7.64
CA ILE A 24 4.71 13.00 -7.25
C ILE A 24 4.41 13.08 -5.75
N VAL A 25 5.43 13.23 -4.92
CA VAL A 25 5.29 13.26 -3.46
C VAL A 25 4.55 14.50 -2.95
N GLN A 26 4.58 15.59 -3.72
CA GLN A 26 3.84 16.83 -3.46
C GLN A 26 2.46 16.89 -4.14
N SER A 27 2.13 15.94 -4.99
CA SER A 27 0.81 15.86 -5.63
C SER A 27 -0.31 15.74 -4.60
N GLU A 28 -1.48 16.31 -4.92
CA GLU A 28 -2.65 16.26 -4.03
C GLU A 28 -2.99 14.82 -3.62
N VAL A 29 -2.91 13.88 -4.56
CA VAL A 29 -3.19 12.46 -4.33
C VAL A 29 -2.27 11.87 -3.26
N PHE A 30 -0.96 12.13 -3.33
CA PHE A 30 0.00 11.64 -2.34
C PHE A 30 -0.10 12.39 -1.00
N LEU A 31 -0.45 13.68 -1.02
CA LEU A 31 -0.70 14.43 0.21
C LEU A 31 -1.93 13.89 0.95
N ARG A 32 -3.01 13.58 0.23
CA ARG A 32 -4.21 12.93 0.78
C ARG A 32 -3.89 11.55 1.36
N PHE A 33 -3.12 10.73 0.65
CA PHE A 33 -2.66 9.44 1.16
C PHE A 33 -1.79 9.56 2.43
N LYS A 34 -0.87 10.53 2.49
CA LYS A 34 -0.10 10.79 3.71
C LYS A 34 -0.99 11.24 4.86
N GLN A 35 -2.00 12.05 4.58
CA GLN A 35 -2.92 12.55 5.59
C GLN A 35 -3.81 11.43 6.12
N SER A 36 -4.40 10.60 5.24
CA SER A 36 -5.25 9.48 5.66
C SER A 36 -4.47 8.46 6.50
N ASN A 37 -3.19 8.21 6.18
CA ASN A 37 -2.32 7.39 7.04
C ASN A 37 -2.17 7.96 8.45
N LYS A 38 -2.02 9.29 8.58
CA LYS A 38 -1.95 9.94 9.90
C LYS A 38 -3.30 9.86 10.61
N SER A 39 -4.40 10.17 9.92
CA SER A 39 -5.75 10.09 10.47
C SER A 39 -6.03 8.70 11.03
N LEU A 40 -5.71 7.64 10.28
CA LEU A 40 -5.85 6.26 10.72
C LEU A 40 -4.99 5.95 11.95
N GLN A 41 -3.73 6.39 11.98
CA GLN A 41 -2.85 6.15 13.14
C GLN A 41 -3.32 6.82 14.43
N PHE A 42 -4.03 7.95 14.33
CA PHE A 42 -4.59 8.66 15.48
C PHE A 42 -6.03 8.23 15.82
N ASP A 43 -6.65 7.39 15.01
CA ASP A 43 -7.95 6.79 15.29
C ASP A 43 -7.78 5.51 16.13
N ALA A 44 -7.99 5.65 17.44
CA ALA A 44 -7.83 4.55 18.38
C ALA A 44 -8.82 3.40 18.13
N GLU A 45 -10.03 3.69 17.66
CA GLU A 45 -11.05 2.69 17.36
C GLU A 45 -10.64 1.88 16.13
N ALA A 46 -10.28 2.56 15.05
CA ALA A 46 -9.80 1.91 13.83
C ALA A 46 -8.56 1.05 14.10
N MET A 47 -7.59 1.55 14.87
CA MET A 47 -6.39 0.80 15.21
C MET A 47 -6.70 -0.44 16.08
N ALA A 48 -7.66 -0.34 17.00
CA ALA A 48 -8.12 -1.49 17.79
C ALA A 48 -8.79 -2.55 16.90
N LEU A 49 -9.66 -2.14 15.96
CA LEU A 49 -10.30 -3.04 15.00
C LEU A 49 -9.28 -3.78 14.14
N LEU A 50 -8.29 -3.07 13.60
CA LEU A 50 -7.22 -3.68 12.78
C LEU A 50 -6.34 -4.65 13.60
N SER A 51 -6.03 -4.30 14.85
CA SER A 51 -5.28 -5.19 15.75
C SER A 51 -6.05 -6.46 16.04
N GLU A 52 -7.32 -6.34 16.43
CA GLU A 52 -8.17 -7.48 16.75
C GLU A 52 -8.38 -8.38 15.53
N PHE A 53 -8.59 -7.78 14.35
CA PHE A 53 -8.71 -8.53 13.10
C PHE A 53 -7.45 -9.35 12.81
N SER A 54 -6.27 -8.74 12.94
CA SER A 54 -4.98 -9.41 12.74
C SER A 54 -4.79 -10.57 13.72
N GLU A 55 -5.11 -10.37 15.00
CA GLU A 55 -5.04 -11.39 16.04
C GLU A 55 -5.98 -12.57 15.75
N LEU A 56 -7.23 -12.30 15.37
CA LEU A 56 -8.20 -13.33 15.01
C LEU A 56 -7.78 -14.10 13.76
N GLN A 57 -7.26 -13.43 12.73
CA GLN A 57 -6.72 -14.10 11.55
C GLN A 57 -5.54 -15.01 11.88
N SER A 58 -4.60 -14.53 12.71
CA SER A 58 -3.44 -15.30 13.16
C SER A 58 -3.87 -16.53 13.97
N LYS A 59 -4.82 -16.35 14.90
CA LYS A 59 -5.40 -17.42 15.71
C LYS A 59 -6.10 -18.46 14.85
N LEU A 60 -6.88 -18.05 13.86
CA LEU A 60 -7.55 -18.99 12.95
C LEU A 60 -6.54 -19.79 12.14
N ARG A 61 -5.49 -19.15 11.59
CA ARG A 61 -4.43 -19.87 10.86
C ARG A 61 -3.72 -20.91 11.75
N SER A 62 -3.43 -20.58 13.00
CA SER A 62 -2.73 -21.50 13.92
C SER A 62 -3.62 -22.64 14.44
N THR A 63 -4.92 -22.38 14.63
CA THR A 63 -5.89 -23.38 15.10
C THR A 63 -6.44 -24.26 13.98
N GLN A 64 -6.38 -23.82 12.72
CA GLN A 64 -6.67 -24.65 11.55
C GLN A 64 -5.66 -25.80 11.40
N LEU A 65 -4.42 -25.60 11.81
CA LEU A 65 -3.40 -26.66 11.87
C LEU A 65 -3.70 -27.70 12.97
N ASN A 66 -4.47 -27.32 13.99
CA ASN A 66 -4.73 -28.11 15.19
C ASN A 66 -6.21 -28.52 15.34
N ASN A 67 -7.06 -28.27 14.33
CA ASN A 67 -8.52 -28.53 14.32
C ASN A 67 -9.30 -28.00 15.54
N SER A 68 -8.90 -26.84 16.08
CA SER A 68 -9.44 -26.31 17.35
C SER A 68 -10.08 -24.92 17.22
N ILE A 69 -10.55 -24.54 16.03
CA ILE A 69 -11.26 -23.28 15.81
C ILE A 69 -12.60 -23.28 16.55
N SER A 70 -12.89 -22.20 17.29
CA SER A 70 -14.20 -21.99 17.91
C SER A 70 -15.13 -21.21 16.98
N GLU A 71 -16.41 -21.59 16.95
CA GLU A 71 -17.49 -20.81 16.30
C GLU A 71 -17.54 -19.36 16.82
N LYS A 72 -17.19 -19.14 18.09
CA LYS A 72 -17.12 -17.79 18.67
C LYS A 72 -16.05 -16.93 17.98
N ASP A 73 -14.90 -17.51 17.63
CA ASP A 73 -13.83 -16.80 16.95
C ASP A 73 -14.22 -16.45 15.51
N ILE A 74 -14.90 -17.36 14.81
CA ILE A 74 -15.44 -17.12 13.47
C ILE A 74 -16.47 -15.99 13.50
N GLN A 75 -17.40 -16.02 14.47
CA GLN A 75 -18.41 -14.98 14.59
C GLN A 75 -17.79 -13.62 14.92
N ARG A 76 -16.80 -13.57 15.82
CA ARG A 76 -16.13 -12.30 16.13
C ARG A 76 -15.35 -11.78 14.93
N LEU A 77 -14.67 -12.64 14.17
CA LEU A 77 -13.97 -12.24 12.95
C LEU A 77 -14.94 -11.57 11.95
N ARG A 78 -16.11 -12.17 11.72
CA ARG A 78 -17.13 -11.59 10.82
C ARG A 78 -17.63 -10.23 11.31
N ASN A 79 -17.82 -10.07 12.61
CA ASN A 79 -18.26 -8.79 13.18
C ASN A 79 -17.19 -7.71 12.99
N VAL A 80 -15.93 -8.01 13.34
CA VAL A 80 -14.81 -7.07 13.17
C VAL A 80 -14.62 -6.71 11.70
N GLN A 81 -14.80 -7.65 10.77
CA GLN A 81 -14.81 -7.35 9.34
C GLN A 81 -15.90 -6.33 8.96
N GLY A 82 -17.11 -6.48 9.48
CA GLY A 82 -18.20 -5.51 9.25
C GLY A 82 -17.89 -4.13 9.83
N GLU A 83 -17.30 -4.09 11.03
CA GLU A 83 -16.87 -2.86 11.70
C GLU A 83 -15.76 -2.16 10.90
N ILE A 84 -14.77 -2.90 10.39
CA ILE A 84 -13.71 -2.38 9.50
C ILE A 84 -14.27 -1.79 8.20
N LEU A 85 -15.21 -2.48 7.56
CA LEU A 85 -15.83 -2.04 6.30
C LEU A 85 -16.66 -0.75 6.45
N THR A 86 -17.06 -0.42 7.67
CA THR A 86 -17.90 0.76 7.96
C THR A 86 -17.15 1.84 8.72
N ASN A 87 -15.89 1.61 9.09
CA ASN A 87 -15.07 2.61 9.76
C ASN A 87 -14.51 3.62 8.75
N ASP A 88 -14.90 4.88 8.90
CA ASP A 88 -14.55 5.97 7.96
C ASP A 88 -13.04 6.15 7.79
N SER A 89 -12.27 6.06 8.86
CA SER A 89 -10.81 6.28 8.83
C SER A 89 -10.08 5.17 8.06
N ILE A 90 -10.54 3.93 8.20
CA ILE A 90 -10.04 2.79 7.41
C ILE A 90 -10.42 2.97 5.94
N GLN A 91 -11.70 3.27 5.65
CA GLN A 91 -12.18 3.44 4.28
C GLN A 91 -11.50 4.61 3.56
N GLU A 92 -11.29 5.75 4.24
CA GLU A 92 -10.56 6.89 3.68
C GLU A 92 -9.11 6.54 3.36
N LYS A 93 -8.45 5.77 4.23
CA LYS A 93 -7.09 5.29 3.99
C LYS A 93 -7.03 4.33 2.79
N GLU A 94 -7.94 3.37 2.71
CA GLU A 94 -8.02 2.41 1.59
C GLU A 94 -8.24 3.14 0.26
N LEU A 95 -9.22 4.06 0.21
CA LEU A 95 -9.49 4.87 -0.98
C LEU A 95 -8.28 5.72 -1.39
N ALA A 96 -7.60 6.35 -0.43
CA ALA A 96 -6.42 7.15 -0.71
C ALA A 96 -5.24 6.32 -1.23
N GLU A 97 -5.07 5.08 -0.76
CA GLU A 97 -4.10 4.14 -1.30
C GLU A 97 -4.40 3.75 -2.74
N GLU A 98 -5.65 3.39 -3.03
CA GLU A 98 -6.08 3.03 -4.38
C GLU A 98 -5.83 4.17 -5.37
N ASN A 99 -6.17 5.40 -4.98
CA ASN A 99 -5.94 6.59 -5.79
C ASN A 99 -4.44 6.85 -6.00
N ALA A 100 -3.60 6.71 -4.96
CA ALA A 100 -2.15 6.88 -5.09
C ALA A 100 -1.53 5.82 -6.03
N VAL A 101 -1.98 4.56 -5.93
CA VAL A 101 -1.54 3.48 -6.83
C VAL A 101 -1.99 3.76 -8.27
N ALA A 102 -3.24 4.18 -8.46
CA ALA A 102 -3.77 4.53 -9.78
C ALA A 102 -2.97 5.67 -10.42
N PHE A 103 -2.66 6.73 -9.64
CA PHE A 103 -1.87 7.86 -10.10
C PHE A 103 -0.46 7.46 -10.55
N VAL A 104 0.24 6.60 -9.79
CA VAL A 104 1.57 6.10 -10.20
C VAL A 104 1.46 5.23 -11.46
N ARG A 105 0.39 4.45 -11.61
CA ARG A 105 0.17 3.64 -12.83
C ARG A 105 -0.05 4.52 -14.06
N GLU A 106 -0.81 5.60 -13.92
CA GLU A 106 -1.03 6.58 -15.00
C GLU A 106 0.30 7.21 -15.43
N ILE A 107 1.14 7.65 -14.48
CA ILE A 107 2.48 8.19 -14.78
C ILE A 107 3.33 7.16 -15.55
N ASN A 108 3.31 5.89 -15.12
CA ASN A 108 4.04 4.84 -15.83
C ASN A 108 3.50 4.63 -17.25
N GLN A 109 2.19 4.76 -17.47
CA GLN A 109 1.58 4.66 -18.80
C GLN A 109 2.00 5.83 -19.69
N GLU A 110 2.00 7.06 -19.17
CA GLU A 110 2.47 8.25 -19.88
C GLU A 110 3.94 8.12 -20.28
N ILE A 111 4.81 7.72 -19.35
CA ILE A 111 6.22 7.45 -19.63
C ILE A 111 6.36 6.35 -20.70
N SER A 112 5.58 5.27 -20.60
CA SER A 112 5.60 4.18 -21.58
C SER A 112 5.22 4.66 -22.98
N GLY A 113 4.20 5.53 -23.07
CA GLY A 113 3.77 6.14 -24.33
C GLY A 113 4.85 7.01 -24.96
N LEU A 114 5.54 7.82 -24.16
CA LEU A 114 6.65 8.67 -24.61
C LEU A 114 7.88 7.87 -25.06
N LEU A 115 8.17 6.76 -24.38
CA LEU A 115 9.34 5.92 -24.67
C LEU A 115 9.09 4.87 -25.75
N GLY A 116 7.83 4.58 -26.08
CA GLY A 116 7.46 3.55 -27.05
C GLY A 116 7.67 2.11 -26.54
N PHE A 117 7.83 1.91 -25.23
CA PHE A 117 7.92 0.60 -24.60
C PHE A 117 7.29 0.62 -23.21
N ASP A 118 6.88 -0.56 -22.71
CA ASP A 118 6.25 -0.68 -21.38
C ASP A 118 7.28 -0.46 -20.26
N PHE A 119 7.32 0.76 -19.73
CA PHE A 119 8.17 1.14 -18.60
C PHE A 119 7.81 0.38 -17.32
N ALA A 120 6.52 0.09 -17.10
CA ALA A 120 6.06 -0.61 -15.91
C ALA A 120 6.64 -2.03 -15.82
N THR A 121 6.92 -2.69 -16.94
CA THR A 121 7.57 -4.02 -16.94
C THR A 121 8.97 -4.00 -16.33
N PHE A 122 9.71 -2.90 -16.45
CA PHE A 122 11.04 -2.75 -15.83
C PHE A 122 10.95 -2.35 -14.35
N ALA A 123 9.89 -1.63 -13.98
CA ALA A 123 9.61 -1.25 -12.59
C ALA A 123 9.05 -2.40 -11.75
N ARG A 124 8.53 -3.46 -12.37
CA ARG A 124 8.27 -4.76 -11.71
C ARG A 124 9.61 -5.35 -11.27
N ARG A 125 10.14 -4.89 -10.13
CA ARG A 125 11.12 -5.70 -9.40
C ARG A 125 10.53 -7.08 -9.27
N SER A 126 11.34 -8.10 -9.54
CA SER A 126 11.05 -9.48 -9.23
C SER A 126 10.51 -9.56 -7.80
N SER A 127 9.19 -9.52 -7.64
CA SER A 127 8.51 -10.08 -6.50
C SER A 127 8.71 -11.59 -6.65
N GLY A 128 9.93 -12.02 -6.35
CA GLY A 128 10.24 -13.40 -6.09
C GLY A 128 9.24 -13.86 -5.05
N CYS A 129 8.39 -14.77 -5.51
CA CYS A 129 7.95 -15.97 -4.82
C CYS A 129 8.17 -15.98 -3.30
N CYS A 130 7.09 -16.31 -2.61
CA CYS A 130 7.09 -16.98 -1.31
C CYS A 130 8.31 -17.88 -1.07
#